data_AF-B5YI62-F1
#
_entry.id   AF-B5YI62-F1
#
_cell.length_a   1.000
_cell.length_b   1.000
_cell.length_c   1.000
_cell.angle_alpha   90.00
_cell.angle_beta   90.00
_cell.angle_gamma   90.00
#
_symmetry.space_group_name_H-M   'P 1'
#
loop_
_entity.id
_entity.type
_entity.pdbx_description
1 polymer ?
#
loop_
_entity_poly.entity_id
_entity_poly.type
_entity_poly.pdbx_seq_one_letter_code
_entity_poly.pdbx_strand_id
1 'polypeptide(L)'
;MAVKPLSGGELESACRAYAAKAAQNTQQWIANNCRQKLSMTSQLLEYDYNRHYNRCKETLGTSINNDLQHQENLLKKCMGVSPPPQKPPQDSTGTPTDKKPEITKKELINNTQLKALSGWTIHEWYKPSNGKGEVISEPDGIRFRSTSGNHRIGIMQKLNVSVSTCKSLILTATVKADYQTLTGTGWQGREAPVAVFMAYTDANGVVHNFLSENPNDTARRMFWHGFYYADPVSPSITAYGTKVPKGQWYTYTFDLMTLYPKPVYIDFVGAEGAGWATRDGKIRFLSIQCMQ
;
A
#
# COMPACT_ATOMS: atom_id res chain seq x y z
N MET A 1 20.82 30.70 -21.52
CA MET A 1 20.23 31.84 -20.77
C MET A 1 19.97 31.35 -19.35
N ALA A 2 20.53 32.02 -18.34
CA ALA A 2 20.26 31.64 -16.94
C ALA A 2 18.83 32.03 -16.57
N VAL A 3 18.02 31.05 -16.16
CA VAL A 3 16.65 31.31 -15.70
C VAL A 3 16.75 32.01 -14.35
N LYS A 4 16.23 33.23 -14.26
CA LYS A 4 16.18 33.99 -13.01
C LYS A 4 15.33 33.20 -12.00
N PRO A 5 15.83 32.92 -10.78
CA PRO A 5 15.04 32.23 -9.77
C PRO A 5 13.81 33.08 -9.40
N LEU A 6 12.65 32.42 -9.32
CA LEU A 6 11.39 33.06 -8.89
C LEU A 6 11.51 33.49 -7.43
N SER A 7 10.95 34.65 -7.07
CA SER A 7 10.79 35.02 -5.67
C SER A 7 9.80 34.09 -4.96
N GLY A 8 9.81 34.05 -3.62
CA GLY A 8 8.98 33.11 -2.84
C GLY A 8 7.48 33.20 -3.15
N GLY A 9 6.94 34.41 -3.38
CA GLY A 9 5.53 34.60 -3.75
C GLY A 9 5.22 34.21 -5.20
N GLU A 10 6.14 34.45 -6.13
CA GLU A 10 6.00 34.06 -7.53
C GLU A 10 6.06 32.53 -7.70
N LEU A 11 6.95 31.87 -6.96
CA LEU A 11 7.07 30.41 -6.94
C LEU A 11 5.80 29.75 -6.39
N GLU A 12 5.24 30.29 -5.30
CA GLU A 12 4.00 29.78 -4.72
C GLU A 12 2.81 29.90 -5.67
N SER A 13 2.64 31.07 -6.31
CA SER A 13 1.58 31.29 -7.29
C SER A 13 1.73 30.36 -8.51
N ALA A 14 2.94 30.25 -9.06
CA ALA A 14 3.24 29.36 -10.18
C ALA A 14 2.96 27.88 -9.83
N CYS A 15 3.28 27.48 -8.61
CA CYS A 15 3.06 26.13 -8.14
C CYS A 15 1.58 25.77 -7.95
N ARG A 16 0.76 26.71 -7.47
CA ARG A 16 -0.71 26.51 -7.39
C ARG A 16 -1.33 26.39 -8.77
N ALA A 17 -0.90 27.23 -9.73
CA ALA A 17 -1.37 27.18 -11.10
C ALA A 17 -1.01 25.84 -11.78
N TYR A 18 0.23 25.36 -11.60
CA TYR A 18 0.64 24.04 -12.06
C TYR A 18 -0.22 22.93 -11.47
N ALA A 19 -0.38 22.91 -10.14
CA ALA A 19 -1.13 21.86 -9.45
C ALA A 19 -2.59 21.79 -9.91
N ALA A 20 -3.23 22.94 -10.09
CA ALA A 20 -4.60 23.01 -10.61
C ALA A 20 -4.69 22.45 -12.04
N LYS A 21 -3.75 22.82 -12.92
CA LYS A 21 -3.76 22.37 -14.31
C LYS A 21 -3.41 20.89 -14.46
N ALA A 22 -2.44 20.39 -13.70
CA ALA A 22 -2.07 18.98 -13.69
C ALA A 22 -3.24 18.11 -13.19
N ALA A 23 -3.91 18.53 -12.11
CA ALA A 23 -5.12 17.85 -11.64
C ALA A 23 -6.24 17.85 -12.70
N GLN A 24 -6.46 18.95 -13.42
CA GLN A 24 -7.41 19.02 -14.53
C GLN A 24 -7.06 18.04 -15.66
N ASN A 25 -5.79 17.97 -16.07
CA ASN A 25 -5.31 17.04 -17.09
C ASN A 25 -5.53 15.58 -16.66
N THR A 26 -5.28 15.26 -15.38
CA THR A 26 -5.56 13.93 -14.83
C THR A 26 -7.04 13.58 -14.90
N GLN A 27 -7.95 14.50 -14.54
CA GLN A 27 -9.40 14.27 -14.67
C GLN A 27 -9.80 14.00 -16.13
N GLN A 28 -9.23 14.74 -17.08
CA GLN A 28 -9.48 14.52 -18.51
C GLN A 28 -8.92 13.17 -19.00
N TRP A 29 -7.80 12.70 -18.47
CA TRP A 29 -7.29 11.37 -18.78
C TRP A 29 -8.19 10.24 -18.31
N ILE A 30 -8.77 10.38 -17.11
CA ILE A 30 -9.76 9.42 -16.58
C ILE A 30 -10.98 9.41 -17.49
N ALA A 31 -11.56 10.58 -17.76
CA ALA A 31 -12.77 10.72 -18.57
C ALA A 31 -12.62 10.10 -19.98
N ASN A 32 -11.40 10.11 -20.54
CA ASN A 32 -11.11 9.60 -21.89
C ASN A 32 -10.53 8.18 -21.92
N ASN A 33 -10.48 7.48 -20.77
CA ASN A 33 -9.88 6.15 -20.63
C ASN A 33 -8.42 6.07 -21.14
N CYS A 34 -7.66 7.16 -20.99
CA CYS A 34 -6.30 7.27 -21.54
C CYS A 34 -5.32 6.25 -20.98
N ARG A 35 -5.55 5.82 -19.74
CA ARG A 35 -4.74 4.80 -19.07
C ARG A 35 -4.72 3.48 -19.84
N GLN A 36 -5.84 3.08 -20.44
CA GLN A 36 -5.95 1.87 -21.25
C GLN A 36 -5.36 2.09 -22.65
N LYS A 37 -5.57 3.28 -23.24
CA LYS A 37 -5.16 3.59 -24.62
C LYS A 37 -3.65 3.78 -24.79
N LEU A 38 -2.98 4.34 -23.79
CA LEU A 38 -1.55 4.70 -23.89
C LEU A 38 -0.63 3.79 -23.07
N SER A 39 -1.16 2.78 -22.37
CA SER A 39 -0.37 1.87 -21.50
C SER A 39 0.59 2.64 -20.58
N MET A 40 0.16 3.78 -20.05
CA MET A 40 1.02 4.70 -19.29
C MET A 40 1.29 4.19 -17.86
N THR A 41 2.52 4.44 -17.38
CA THR A 41 2.90 4.26 -15.97
C THR A 41 2.23 5.31 -15.07
N SER A 42 2.03 4.98 -13.79
CA SER A 42 1.19 5.78 -12.87
C SER A 42 1.77 7.13 -12.45
N GLN A 43 3.06 7.38 -12.67
CA GLN A 43 3.74 8.63 -12.27
C GLN A 43 3.16 9.89 -12.93
N LEU A 44 2.40 9.71 -14.01
CA LEU A 44 1.72 10.82 -14.68
C LEU A 44 0.29 11.01 -14.15
N LEU A 45 -0.38 9.94 -13.71
CA LEU A 45 -1.78 9.93 -13.28
C LEU A 45 -1.94 10.25 -11.78
N GLU A 46 -1.20 11.24 -11.28
CA GLU A 46 -1.29 11.63 -9.88
C GLU A 46 -2.53 12.51 -9.65
N TYR A 47 -3.49 12.02 -8.86
CA TYR A 47 -4.80 12.65 -8.66
C TYR A 47 -4.80 13.83 -7.68
N ASP A 48 -3.73 13.99 -6.91
CA ASP A 48 -3.72 14.87 -5.75
C ASP A 48 -3.08 16.22 -6.10
N TYR A 49 -3.89 17.28 -6.05
CA TYR A 49 -3.45 18.67 -6.16
C TYR A 49 -2.26 18.96 -5.24
N ASN A 50 -2.28 18.47 -3.99
CA ASN A 50 -1.21 18.72 -3.03
C ASN A 50 0.10 18.03 -3.44
N ARG A 51 0.02 16.90 -4.15
CA ARG A 51 1.19 16.20 -4.66
C ARG A 51 1.85 16.96 -5.81
N HIS A 52 1.08 17.46 -6.77
CA HIS A 52 1.59 18.33 -7.83
C HIS A 52 2.18 19.63 -7.25
N TYR A 53 1.49 20.22 -6.26
CA TYR A 53 1.97 21.43 -5.59
C TYR A 53 3.32 21.20 -4.88
N ASN A 54 3.45 20.12 -4.11
CA ASN A 54 4.71 19.81 -3.40
C ASN A 54 5.84 19.46 -4.38
N ARG A 55 5.56 18.66 -5.41
CA ARG A 55 6.54 18.30 -6.45
C ARG A 55 7.13 19.52 -7.15
N CYS A 56 6.32 20.56 -7.39
CA CYS A 56 6.88 21.76 -8.02
C CYS A 56 7.65 22.66 -7.05
N LYS A 57 7.33 22.65 -5.75
CA LYS A 57 8.16 23.32 -4.73
C LYS A 57 9.51 22.63 -4.58
N GLU A 58 9.54 21.29 -4.60
CA GLU A 58 10.76 20.49 -4.52
C GLU A 58 11.68 20.69 -5.74
N THR A 59 11.10 20.91 -6.92
CA THR A 59 11.87 21.18 -8.15
C THR A 59 12.15 22.67 -8.40
N LEU A 60 11.88 23.53 -7.41
CA LEU A 60 12.03 25.00 -7.51
C LEU A 60 11.36 25.60 -8.75
N GLY A 61 10.28 24.98 -9.23
CA GLY A 61 9.56 25.39 -10.44
C GLY A 61 10.30 25.15 -11.77
N THR A 62 11.52 24.64 -11.75
CA THR A 62 12.39 24.53 -12.94
C THR A 62 11.97 23.43 -13.93
N SER A 63 11.10 22.51 -13.52
CA SER A 63 10.61 21.39 -14.33
C SER A 63 9.11 21.47 -14.68
N ILE A 64 8.38 22.43 -14.12
CA ILE A 64 6.92 22.55 -14.22
C ILE A 64 6.44 22.60 -15.68
N ASN A 65 7.03 23.49 -16.49
CA ASN A 65 6.56 23.71 -17.87
C ASN A 65 6.79 22.48 -18.75
N ASN A 66 7.91 21.79 -18.55
CA ASN A 66 8.23 20.57 -19.29
C ASN A 66 7.31 19.41 -18.88
N ASP A 67 7.04 19.26 -17.58
CA ASP A 67 6.12 18.25 -17.06
C ASP A 67 4.69 18.51 -17.56
N LEU A 68 4.21 19.75 -17.47
CA LEU A 68 2.87 20.12 -17.93
C LEU A 68 2.71 19.93 -19.45
N GLN A 69 3.70 20.36 -20.23
CA GLN A 69 3.71 20.17 -21.68
C GLN A 69 3.76 18.68 -22.04
N HIS A 70 4.47 17.86 -21.27
CA HIS A 70 4.49 16.42 -21.44
C HIS A 70 3.11 15.79 -21.16
N GLN A 71 2.44 16.19 -20.06
CA GLN A 71 1.07 15.76 -19.76
C GLN A 71 0.09 16.15 -20.88
N GLU A 72 0.15 17.39 -21.37
CA GLU A 72 -0.72 17.85 -22.46
C GLU A 72 -0.47 17.09 -23.77
N ASN A 73 0.80 16.79 -24.09
CA ASN A 73 1.15 16.02 -25.28
C ASN A 73 0.61 14.58 -25.21
N LEU A 74 0.62 13.97 -24.03
CA LEU A 74 0.05 12.63 -23.82
C LEU A 74 -1.48 12.65 -23.86
N LEU A 75 -2.12 13.69 -23.30
CA LEU A 75 -3.57 13.88 -23.46
C LEU A 75 -3.96 14.00 -24.93
N LYS A 76 -3.25 14.82 -25.71
CA LYS A 76 -3.48 14.96 -27.17
C LYS A 76 -3.29 13.63 -27.91
N LYS A 77 -2.27 12.85 -27.57
CA LYS A 77 -2.04 11.49 -28.14
C LYS A 77 -3.17 10.52 -27.77
N CYS A 78 -3.65 10.55 -26.53
CA CYS A 78 -4.76 9.69 -26.09
C CYS A 78 -6.06 9.96 -26.85
N MET A 79 -6.31 11.23 -27.15
CA MET A 79 -7.47 11.67 -27.91
C MET A 79 -7.33 11.44 -29.43
N GLY A 80 -6.32 10.67 -29.88
CA GLY A 80 -5.99 10.42 -31.29
C GLY A 80 -7.22 10.31 -32.20
N VAL A 81 -7.21 10.97 -33.36
CA VAL A 81 -6.77 10.30 -34.61
C VAL A 81 -6.76 8.77 -34.46
N SER A 82 -7.67 8.15 -35.22
CA SER A 82 -8.34 6.85 -35.10
C SER A 82 -7.58 5.59 -34.65
N PRO A 83 -8.29 4.58 -34.13
CA PRO A 83 -7.73 3.32 -33.64
C PRO A 83 -7.28 2.37 -34.77
N PRO A 84 -6.40 1.38 -34.51
CA PRO A 84 -6.02 0.39 -35.52
C PRO A 84 -7.19 -0.54 -35.86
N PRO A 85 -7.23 -1.08 -37.09
CA PRO A 85 -8.36 -1.89 -37.56
C PRO A 85 -8.47 -3.21 -36.78
N GLN A 86 -9.67 -3.48 -36.29
CA GLN A 86 -10.03 -4.79 -35.75
C GLN A 86 -10.02 -5.82 -36.89
N LYS A 87 -9.29 -6.92 -36.67
CA LYS A 87 -9.20 -8.05 -37.59
C LYS A 87 -10.52 -8.84 -37.61
N PRO A 88 -10.98 -9.36 -38.76
CA PRO A 88 -12.24 -10.10 -38.83
C PRO A 88 -12.19 -11.43 -38.07
N PRO A 89 -13.34 -11.96 -37.62
CA PRO A 89 -13.41 -13.24 -36.92
C PRO A 89 -13.06 -14.38 -37.89
N GLN A 90 -12.21 -15.31 -37.47
CA GLN A 90 -12.07 -16.60 -38.13
C GLN A 90 -13.10 -17.56 -37.53
N ASP A 91 -13.93 -18.12 -38.40
CA ASP A 91 -14.73 -19.31 -38.12
C ASP A 91 -13.83 -20.48 -37.71
N SER A 92 -14.08 -21.02 -36.52
CA SER A 92 -13.70 -22.39 -36.19
C SER A 92 -14.87 -23.07 -35.49
N THR A 93 -15.58 -23.88 -36.26
CA THR A 93 -16.51 -24.89 -35.76
C THR A 93 -15.70 -25.96 -35.02
N GLY A 94 -15.67 -25.86 -33.70
CA GLY A 94 -15.21 -26.91 -32.80
C GLY A 94 -16.00 -26.78 -31.50
N THR A 95 -16.88 -27.74 -31.24
CA THR A 95 -17.70 -27.80 -30.02
C THR A 95 -16.79 -27.89 -28.78
N PRO A 96 -16.72 -26.85 -27.92
CA PRO A 96 -16.01 -26.96 -26.66
C PRO A 96 -16.96 -27.61 -25.65
N THR A 97 -16.56 -28.72 -25.06
CA THR A 97 -17.17 -29.19 -23.82
C THR A 97 -16.97 -28.14 -22.75
N ASP A 98 -18.03 -27.41 -22.42
CA ASP A 98 -18.14 -26.42 -21.35
C ASP A 98 -17.80 -27.05 -19.99
N LYS A 99 -16.52 -27.06 -19.63
CA LYS A 99 -16.11 -27.13 -18.23
C LYS A 99 -15.82 -25.72 -17.77
N LYS A 100 -16.77 -25.15 -17.02
CA LYS A 100 -16.57 -23.91 -16.26
C LYS A 100 -15.23 -24.01 -15.52
N PRO A 101 -14.26 -23.12 -15.77
CA PRO A 101 -12.97 -23.18 -15.09
C PRO A 101 -13.21 -23.05 -13.59
N GLU A 102 -12.81 -24.08 -12.86
CA GLU A 102 -12.88 -24.11 -11.40
C GLU A 102 -11.80 -23.17 -10.86
N ILE A 103 -12.22 -22.15 -10.12
CA ILE A 103 -11.29 -21.21 -9.48
C ILE A 103 -10.61 -21.96 -8.35
N THR A 104 -9.31 -22.22 -8.48
CA THR A 104 -8.53 -22.89 -7.44
C THR A 104 -8.10 -21.87 -6.39
N LYS A 105 -8.26 -22.25 -5.12
CA LYS A 105 -7.92 -21.44 -3.95
C LYS A 105 -6.75 -22.07 -3.20
N LYS A 106 -5.67 -21.32 -3.00
CA LYS A 106 -4.48 -21.77 -2.26
C LYS A 106 -4.18 -20.86 -1.08
N GLU A 107 -4.19 -21.42 0.13
CA GLU A 107 -3.67 -20.75 1.33
C GLU A 107 -2.15 -20.71 1.30
N LEU A 108 -1.56 -19.55 1.58
CA LEU A 108 -0.10 -19.36 1.57
C LEU A 108 0.50 -19.35 2.97
N ILE A 109 -0.29 -19.04 4.00
CA ILE A 109 0.18 -18.97 5.38
C ILE A 109 -0.05 -20.29 6.11
N ASN A 110 0.98 -20.78 6.78
CA ASN A 110 0.86 -21.89 7.71
C ASN A 110 0.41 -21.38 9.08
N ASN A 111 -0.48 -22.13 9.76
CA ASN A 111 -0.99 -21.78 11.08
C ASN A 111 -1.68 -20.39 11.11
N THR A 112 -2.74 -20.24 10.32
CA THR A 112 -3.52 -19.00 10.21
C THR A 112 -4.20 -18.57 11.52
N GLN A 113 -4.42 -19.51 12.45
CA GLN A 113 -4.99 -19.28 13.78
C GLN A 113 -3.93 -18.93 14.84
N LEU A 114 -2.65 -18.83 14.44
CA LEU A 114 -1.53 -18.41 15.29
C LEU A 114 -1.32 -19.27 16.55
N LYS A 115 -1.79 -20.52 16.55
CA LYS A 115 -1.73 -21.41 17.72
C LYS A 115 -0.28 -21.68 18.13
N ALA A 116 0.04 -21.36 19.37
CA ALA A 116 1.36 -21.55 19.97
C ALA A 116 2.54 -21.00 19.13
N LEU A 117 2.27 -20.01 18.26
CA LEU A 117 3.26 -19.46 17.31
C LEU A 117 3.99 -20.50 16.45
N SER A 118 3.45 -21.70 16.26
CA SER A 118 4.10 -22.71 15.42
C SER A 118 4.22 -22.21 13.98
N GLY A 119 5.44 -22.22 13.44
CA GLY A 119 5.76 -21.65 12.12
C GLY A 119 5.86 -20.12 12.07
N TRP A 120 5.78 -19.43 13.21
CA TRP A 120 5.94 -17.98 13.31
C TRP A 120 7.25 -17.64 14.04
N THR A 121 7.97 -16.65 13.54
CA THR A 121 9.17 -16.09 14.17
C THR A 121 8.80 -14.79 14.85
N ILE A 122 9.14 -14.64 16.13
CA ILE A 122 9.07 -13.34 16.80
C ILE A 122 10.14 -12.43 16.20
N HIS A 123 9.78 -11.19 15.87
CA HIS A 123 10.70 -10.23 15.30
C HIS A 123 10.70 -8.91 16.04
N GLU A 124 11.82 -8.20 15.93
CA GLU A 124 11.96 -6.78 16.24
C GLU A 124 12.59 -6.11 15.01
N TRP A 125 11.97 -5.04 14.50
CA TRP A 125 12.40 -4.37 13.26
C TRP A 125 12.65 -5.35 12.10
N TYR A 126 11.72 -6.30 11.93
CA TYR A 126 11.75 -7.37 10.91
C TYR A 126 12.96 -8.30 10.97
N LYS A 127 13.67 -8.34 12.10
CA LYS A 127 14.75 -9.29 12.38
C LYS A 127 14.33 -10.23 13.51
N PRO A 128 14.72 -11.52 13.48
CA PRO A 128 14.42 -12.44 14.58
C PRO A 128 14.81 -11.87 15.94
N SER A 129 13.94 -12.03 16.93
CA SER A 129 14.11 -11.49 18.29
C SER A 129 13.46 -12.41 19.32
N ASN A 130 13.82 -12.24 20.60
CA ASN A 130 13.13 -12.90 21.71
C ASN A 130 11.84 -12.18 22.13
N GLY A 131 11.47 -11.08 21.46
CA GLY A 131 10.21 -10.38 21.70
C GLY A 131 10.20 -9.42 22.88
N LYS A 132 11.29 -9.32 23.67
CA LYS A 132 11.41 -8.41 24.84
C LYS A 132 10.23 -8.47 25.84
N GLY A 133 9.49 -9.58 25.87
CA GLY A 133 8.25 -9.71 26.64
C GLY A 133 7.05 -8.91 26.08
N GLU A 134 7.18 -8.25 24.94
CA GLU A 134 6.12 -7.48 24.28
C GLU A 134 5.22 -8.35 23.37
N VAL A 135 5.63 -9.57 23.05
CA VAL A 135 4.85 -10.54 22.25
C VAL A 135 4.42 -11.70 23.15
N ILE A 136 3.12 -11.82 23.38
CA ILE A 136 2.55 -12.77 24.34
C ILE A 136 1.52 -13.63 23.63
N SER A 137 1.69 -14.95 23.66
CA SER A 137 0.64 -15.88 23.24
C SER A 137 -0.43 -15.96 24.33
N GLU A 138 -1.67 -15.69 23.96
CA GLU A 138 -2.86 -15.79 24.81
C GLU A 138 -3.86 -16.77 24.18
N PRO A 139 -4.86 -17.28 24.93
CA PRO A 139 -5.86 -18.22 24.38
C PRO A 139 -6.67 -17.63 23.21
N ASP A 140 -6.85 -16.30 23.18
CA ASP A 140 -7.62 -15.59 22.16
C ASP A 140 -6.77 -14.99 21.02
N GLY A 141 -5.47 -15.30 20.95
CA GLY A 141 -4.57 -14.83 19.90
C GLY A 141 -3.20 -14.42 20.41
N ILE A 142 -2.51 -13.58 19.65
CA ILE A 142 -1.21 -13.02 19.99
C ILE A 142 -1.39 -11.55 20.35
N ARG A 143 -0.86 -11.18 21.51
CA ARG A 143 -0.88 -9.81 22.01
C ARG A 143 0.46 -9.13 21.80
N PHE A 144 0.40 -7.89 21.34
CA PHE A 144 1.52 -6.97 21.19
C PHE A 144 1.35 -5.84 22.20
N ARG A 145 2.15 -5.84 23.26
CA ARG A 145 2.06 -4.85 24.33
C ARG A 145 3.42 -4.22 24.57
N SER A 146 3.44 -2.90 24.60
CA SER A 146 4.64 -2.14 24.96
C SER A 146 4.31 -1.07 25.99
N THR A 147 5.16 -0.97 27.00
CA THR A 147 5.04 -0.01 28.11
C THR A 147 6.19 0.99 28.15
N SER A 148 7.17 0.87 27.25
CA SER A 148 8.29 1.82 27.14
C SER A 148 8.90 1.83 25.74
N GLY A 149 9.54 2.94 25.39
CA GLY A 149 10.30 3.08 24.15
C GLY A 149 9.46 3.18 22.87
N ASN A 150 10.18 3.18 21.76
CA ASN A 150 9.62 3.12 20.41
C ASN A 150 10.12 1.83 19.76
N HIS A 151 9.23 0.85 19.65
CA HIS A 151 9.57 -0.46 19.14
C HIS A 151 8.60 -0.88 18.04
N ARG A 152 9.10 -1.75 17.17
CA ARG A 152 8.31 -2.44 16.18
C ARG A 152 8.54 -3.93 16.35
N ILE A 153 7.59 -4.59 17.00
CA ILE A 153 7.77 -5.95 17.49
C ILE A 153 6.52 -6.77 17.20
N GLY A 154 6.70 -8.02 16.82
CA GLY A 154 5.60 -8.81 16.32
C GLY A 154 5.99 -10.22 15.94
N ILE A 155 5.21 -10.78 15.03
CA ILE A 155 5.38 -12.12 14.49
C ILE A 155 5.46 -12.06 12.97
N MET A 156 6.32 -12.88 12.38
CA MET A 156 6.51 -12.98 10.94
C MET A 156 6.67 -14.43 10.50
N GLN A 157 6.21 -14.72 9.28
CA GLN A 157 6.44 -15.98 8.60
C GLN A 157 7.06 -15.67 7.23
N LYS A 158 8.23 -16.26 6.95
CA LYS A 158 8.82 -16.25 5.61
C LYS A 158 8.00 -17.16 4.72
N LEU A 159 7.54 -16.64 3.59
CA LEU A 159 6.74 -17.41 2.62
C LEU A 159 7.56 -17.79 1.41
N ASN A 160 8.40 -16.88 0.90
CA ASN A 160 9.27 -17.10 -0.24
C ASN A 160 8.53 -17.76 -1.43
N VAL A 161 7.37 -17.20 -1.79
CA VAL A 161 6.45 -17.81 -2.75
C VAL A 161 6.12 -16.86 -3.89
N SER A 162 6.15 -17.39 -5.12
CA SER A 162 5.65 -16.68 -6.30
C SER A 162 4.13 -16.60 -6.27
N VAL A 163 3.63 -15.39 -6.52
CA VAL A 163 2.19 -15.07 -6.65
C VAL A 163 1.86 -14.47 -8.01
N SER A 164 2.79 -14.57 -8.98
CA SER A 164 2.63 -13.99 -10.31
C SER A 164 1.44 -14.55 -11.10
N THR A 165 0.97 -15.75 -10.76
CA THR A 165 -0.18 -16.42 -11.39
C THR A 165 -1.50 -16.17 -10.67
N CYS A 166 -1.50 -15.51 -9.51
CA CYS A 166 -2.72 -15.22 -8.76
C CYS A 166 -3.51 -14.12 -9.48
N LYS A 167 -4.80 -14.36 -9.73
CA LYS A 167 -5.76 -13.34 -10.19
C LYS A 167 -6.15 -12.39 -9.07
N SER A 168 -6.28 -12.93 -7.86
CA SER A 168 -6.47 -12.15 -6.62
C SER A 168 -5.63 -12.75 -5.49
N LEU A 169 -5.21 -11.90 -4.57
CA LEU A 169 -4.38 -12.27 -3.43
C LEU A 169 -5.00 -11.68 -2.15
N ILE A 170 -5.91 -12.43 -1.55
CA ILE A 170 -6.76 -11.92 -0.48
C ILE A 170 -6.06 -12.10 0.86
N LEU A 171 -5.64 -10.98 1.46
CA LEU A 171 -5.23 -10.91 2.86
C LEU A 171 -6.47 -10.79 3.74
N THR A 172 -6.57 -11.63 4.76
CA THR A 172 -7.60 -11.50 5.81
C THR A 172 -6.95 -11.54 7.18
N ALA A 173 -7.30 -10.59 8.03
CA ALA A 173 -6.81 -10.50 9.40
C ALA A 173 -7.95 -10.24 10.39
N THR A 174 -7.89 -10.84 11.57
CA THR A 174 -8.79 -10.49 12.68
C THR A 174 -8.00 -9.94 13.85
N VAL A 175 -8.22 -8.66 14.14
CA VAL A 175 -7.38 -7.82 14.99
C VAL A 175 -8.22 -7.10 16.05
N LYS A 176 -7.56 -6.58 17.08
CA LYS A 176 -8.18 -5.81 18.17
C LYS A 176 -7.21 -4.74 18.65
N ALA A 177 -7.70 -3.51 18.86
CA ALA A 177 -6.93 -2.43 19.48
C ALA A 177 -7.48 -2.19 20.89
N ASP A 178 -6.72 -2.58 21.91
CA ASP A 178 -7.14 -2.51 23.32
C ASP A 178 -6.71 -1.18 23.96
N TYR A 179 -5.50 -0.71 23.68
CA TYR A 179 -4.97 0.54 24.24
C TYR A 179 -3.97 1.24 23.30
N GLN A 180 -4.01 2.57 23.26
CA GLN A 180 -3.02 3.40 22.57
C GLN A 180 -2.93 4.78 23.21
N THR A 181 -1.72 5.28 23.41
CA THR A 181 -1.44 6.69 23.75
C THR A 181 -1.32 7.55 22.50
N LEU A 182 -0.58 7.07 21.51
CA LEU A 182 -0.43 7.74 20.22
C LEU A 182 -1.71 7.56 19.41
N THR A 183 -2.28 8.67 18.94
CA THR A 183 -3.55 8.68 18.21
C THR A 183 -3.36 8.36 16.73
N GLY A 184 -4.45 7.97 16.05
CA GLY A 184 -4.40 7.60 14.64
C GLY A 184 -3.35 6.52 14.37
N THR A 185 -2.52 6.77 13.36
CA THR A 185 -1.39 5.93 12.93
C THR A 185 -0.03 6.57 13.24
N GLY A 186 0.00 7.47 14.23
CA GLY A 186 1.12 8.34 14.53
C GLY A 186 1.35 9.41 13.47
N TRP A 187 2.42 10.18 13.64
CA TRP A 187 2.79 11.30 12.75
C TRP A 187 3.24 10.87 11.34
N GLN A 188 3.62 9.61 11.17
CA GLN A 188 4.24 9.06 9.94
C GLN A 188 3.38 7.97 9.28
N GLY A 189 2.19 7.68 9.79
CA GLY A 189 1.31 6.65 9.20
C GLY A 189 1.92 5.25 9.23
N ARG A 190 2.64 4.92 10.31
CA ARG A 190 3.38 3.65 10.46
C ARG A 190 3.35 3.10 11.88
N GLU A 191 2.51 3.64 12.75
CA GLU A 191 2.45 3.29 14.17
C GLU A 191 1.02 2.88 14.50
N ALA A 192 0.82 1.79 15.23
CA ALA A 192 -0.50 1.33 15.63
C ALA A 192 -0.35 0.28 16.75
N PRO A 193 -1.37 0.14 17.62
CA PRO A 193 -1.44 -0.97 18.58
C PRO A 193 -1.25 -2.34 17.94
N VAL A 194 -1.85 -2.53 16.75
CA VAL A 194 -1.66 -3.70 15.92
C VAL A 194 -1.68 -3.29 14.45
N ALA A 195 -0.83 -3.92 13.65
CA ALA A 195 -0.78 -3.77 12.21
C ALA A 195 -0.50 -5.13 11.55
N VAL A 196 -0.88 -5.25 10.28
CA VAL A 196 -0.46 -6.36 9.40
C VAL A 196 0.47 -5.83 8.34
N PHE A 197 1.45 -6.62 7.92
CA PHE A 197 2.42 -6.21 6.93
C PHE A 197 2.85 -7.36 6.01
N MET A 198 3.36 -7.00 4.84
CA MET A 198 3.92 -7.92 3.86
C MET A 198 5.05 -7.25 3.09
N ALA A 199 6.23 -7.89 3.09
CA ALA A 199 7.30 -7.56 2.17
C ALA A 199 7.17 -8.38 0.90
N TYR A 200 7.41 -7.73 -0.24
CA TYR A 200 7.22 -8.35 -1.55
C TYR A 200 8.18 -7.80 -2.60
N THR A 201 8.35 -8.56 -3.67
CA THR A 201 9.00 -8.10 -4.89
C THR A 201 7.95 -7.85 -5.96
N ASP A 202 8.05 -6.72 -6.64
CA ASP A 202 7.13 -6.35 -7.71
C ASP A 202 7.55 -6.86 -9.10
N ALA A 203 6.69 -6.63 -10.09
CA ALA A 203 6.92 -7.08 -11.47
C ALA A 203 8.18 -6.46 -12.14
N ASN A 204 8.72 -5.36 -11.59
CA ASN A 204 9.96 -4.74 -12.06
C ASN A 204 11.20 -5.25 -11.30
N GLY A 205 11.04 -6.20 -10.38
CA GLY A 205 12.11 -6.71 -9.53
C GLY A 205 12.46 -5.79 -8.35
N VAL A 206 11.65 -4.76 -8.07
CA VAL A 206 11.88 -3.88 -6.91
C VAL A 206 11.38 -4.57 -5.64
N VAL A 207 12.25 -4.63 -4.64
CA VAL A 207 11.93 -5.19 -3.32
C VAL A 207 11.33 -4.10 -2.43
N HIS A 208 10.07 -4.31 -2.04
CA HIS A 208 9.25 -3.50 -1.14
C HIS A 208 9.30 -4.06 0.28
N ASN A 209 10.33 -3.70 1.03
CA ASN A 209 10.62 -4.23 2.36
C ASN A 209 10.97 -3.14 3.39
N PHE A 210 10.54 -1.90 3.14
CA PHE A 210 10.89 -0.74 3.97
C PHE A 210 9.65 0.05 4.39
N LEU A 211 9.72 0.75 5.52
CA LEU A 211 8.73 1.74 5.94
C LEU A 211 9.41 3.09 6.17
N SER A 212 9.33 3.95 5.16
CA SER A 212 9.97 5.26 5.18
C SER A 212 9.43 6.15 6.31
N GLU A 213 10.29 7.05 6.78
CA GLU A 213 9.90 8.11 7.71
C GLU A 213 9.04 9.16 7.01
N ASN A 214 9.24 9.33 5.69
CA ASN A 214 8.37 10.12 4.85
C ASN A 214 7.18 9.24 4.44
N PRO A 215 5.95 9.51 4.90
CA PRO A 215 4.79 8.70 4.51
C PRO A 215 4.54 8.71 3.01
N ASN A 216 5.03 9.72 2.28
CA ASN A 216 4.87 9.85 0.84
C ASN A 216 5.92 9.08 0.02
N ASP A 217 6.96 8.53 0.65
CA ASP A 217 7.93 7.67 -0.02
C ASP A 217 7.36 6.25 -0.15
N THR A 218 6.86 5.96 -1.34
CA THR A 218 6.27 4.67 -1.70
C THR A 218 7.17 3.81 -2.57
N ALA A 219 8.39 4.25 -2.89
CA ALA A 219 9.22 3.61 -3.92
C ALA A 219 9.64 2.18 -3.54
N ARG A 220 9.84 1.93 -2.24
CA ARG A 220 10.20 0.62 -1.67
C ARG A 220 9.34 0.25 -0.47
N ARG A 221 8.17 0.87 -0.37
CA ARG A 221 7.31 0.76 0.80
C ARG A 221 6.65 -0.62 0.81
N MET A 222 6.89 -1.39 1.87
CA MET A 222 6.16 -2.64 2.07
C MET A 222 4.67 -2.38 2.27
N PHE A 223 3.84 -3.40 2.04
CA PHE A 223 2.46 -3.31 2.50
C PHE A 223 2.46 -3.28 4.03
N TRP A 224 1.79 -2.28 4.60
CA TRP A 224 1.59 -2.14 6.04
C TRP A 224 0.23 -1.49 6.26
N HIS A 225 -0.56 -2.06 7.15
CA HIS A 225 -1.88 -1.55 7.49
C HIS A 225 -2.13 -1.63 9.00
N GLY A 226 -2.23 -0.46 9.64
CA GLY A 226 -2.43 -0.32 11.08
C GLY A 226 -3.90 -0.26 11.48
N PHE A 227 -4.20 -0.66 12.71
CA PHE A 227 -5.53 -0.59 13.29
C PHE A 227 -5.50 0.19 14.60
N TYR A 228 -6.30 1.25 14.67
CA TYR A 228 -6.29 2.21 15.77
C TYR A 228 -7.72 2.51 16.25
N TYR A 229 -7.91 2.93 17.50
CA TYR A 229 -9.23 3.36 17.98
C TYR A 229 -9.31 4.86 18.28
N ALA A 230 -8.20 5.50 18.63
CA ALA A 230 -8.19 6.90 19.06
C ALA A 230 -8.11 7.82 17.85
N ASP A 231 -9.02 8.79 17.76
CA ASP A 231 -9.04 9.77 16.67
C ASP A 231 -7.74 10.56 16.60
N PRO A 232 -7.20 10.80 15.39
CA PRO A 232 -5.93 11.49 15.22
C PRO A 232 -5.99 12.89 15.85
N VAL A 233 -5.01 13.19 16.70
CA VAL A 233 -4.74 14.53 17.19
C VAL A 233 -3.43 14.98 16.57
N SER A 234 -3.42 16.18 15.98
CA SER A 234 -2.25 16.76 15.34
C SER A 234 -1.01 16.62 16.25
N PRO A 235 0.13 16.10 15.74
CA PRO A 235 0.47 15.88 14.33
C PRO A 235 0.11 14.48 13.78
N SER A 236 -0.64 13.66 14.52
CA SER A 236 -0.95 12.30 14.09
C SER A 236 -1.86 12.28 12.87
N ILE A 237 -1.66 11.30 11.99
CA ILE A 237 -2.43 11.10 10.75
C ILE A 237 -3.10 9.73 10.75
N THR A 238 -3.86 9.41 9.70
CA THR A 238 -4.57 8.13 9.55
C THR A 238 -4.14 7.34 8.31
N ALA A 239 -3.02 7.74 7.69
CA ALA A 239 -2.53 7.09 6.50
C ALA A 239 -2.22 5.61 6.78
N TYR A 240 -2.61 4.74 5.86
CA TYR A 240 -2.34 3.29 5.95
C TYR A 240 -2.93 2.64 7.21
N GLY A 241 -4.08 3.10 7.67
CA GLY A 241 -4.76 2.45 8.77
C GLY A 241 -6.27 2.58 8.75
N THR A 242 -6.91 1.73 9.55
CA THR A 242 -8.36 1.69 9.73
C THR A 242 -8.70 1.96 11.19
N LYS A 243 -9.64 2.88 11.42
CA LYS A 243 -10.23 3.07 12.74
C LYS A 243 -11.10 1.86 13.08
N VAL A 244 -10.90 1.27 14.25
CA VAL A 244 -11.65 0.12 14.77
C VAL A 244 -12.28 0.45 16.13
N PRO A 245 -13.35 -0.23 16.55
CA PRO A 245 -13.90 -0.06 17.89
C PRO A 245 -12.89 -0.54 18.95
N LYS A 246 -12.70 0.27 20.00
CA LYS A 246 -11.79 -0.06 21.10
C LYS A 246 -12.21 -1.37 21.78
N GLY A 247 -11.25 -2.28 21.97
CA GLY A 247 -11.46 -3.52 22.71
C GLY A 247 -12.31 -4.58 21.99
N GLN A 248 -12.66 -4.36 20.71
CA GLN A 248 -13.46 -5.30 19.93
C GLN A 248 -12.64 -5.94 18.81
N TRP A 249 -12.98 -7.19 18.49
CA TRP A 249 -12.42 -7.88 17.33
C TRP A 249 -12.99 -7.28 16.04
N TYR A 250 -12.10 -6.97 15.11
CA TYR A 250 -12.41 -6.43 13.79
C TYR A 250 -11.77 -7.32 12.72
N THR A 251 -12.53 -7.68 11.69
CA THR A 251 -12.02 -8.44 10.55
C THR A 251 -11.75 -7.50 9.38
N TYR A 252 -10.52 -7.54 8.89
CA TYR A 252 -10.04 -6.78 7.76
C TYR A 252 -9.75 -7.71 6.59
N THR A 253 -10.20 -7.33 5.40
CA THR A 253 -9.92 -8.04 4.15
C THR A 253 -9.42 -7.07 3.11
N PHE A 254 -8.37 -7.44 2.38
CA PHE A 254 -7.76 -6.62 1.35
C PHE A 254 -7.20 -7.49 0.22
N ASP A 255 -7.44 -7.09 -1.03
CA ASP A 255 -6.81 -7.76 -2.18
C ASP A 255 -5.46 -7.12 -2.47
N LEU A 256 -4.39 -7.83 -2.15
CA LEU A 256 -3.01 -7.38 -2.36
C LEU A 256 -2.66 -7.20 -3.84
N MET A 257 -3.45 -7.75 -4.77
CA MET A 257 -3.28 -7.48 -6.21
C MET A 257 -3.69 -6.06 -6.61
N THR A 258 -4.39 -5.31 -5.75
CA THR A 258 -4.68 -3.89 -5.99
C THR A 258 -3.52 -2.97 -5.61
N LEU A 259 -2.44 -3.51 -5.02
CA LEU A 259 -1.24 -2.74 -4.75
C LEU A 259 -0.60 -2.27 -6.06
N TYR A 260 0.04 -1.10 -5.99
CA TYR A 260 0.81 -0.57 -7.10
C TYR A 260 2.17 -0.10 -6.60
N PRO A 261 3.28 -0.69 -7.09
CA PRO A 261 3.34 -1.83 -8.02
C PRO A 261 2.77 -3.14 -7.43
N LYS A 262 2.22 -4.01 -8.29
CA LYS A 262 1.60 -5.29 -7.86
C LYS A 262 2.67 -6.30 -7.41
N PRO A 263 2.38 -7.14 -6.39
CA PRO A 263 3.29 -8.20 -5.98
C PRO A 263 3.36 -9.30 -7.04
N VAL A 264 4.57 -9.83 -7.27
CA VAL A 264 4.77 -11.08 -8.03
C VAL A 264 5.45 -12.16 -7.19
N TYR A 265 6.07 -11.77 -6.08
CA TYR A 265 6.69 -12.67 -5.12
C TYR A 265 6.51 -12.11 -3.70
N ILE A 266 6.13 -12.97 -2.74
CA ILE A 266 6.02 -12.59 -1.33
C ILE A 266 7.23 -13.16 -0.58
N ASP A 267 7.99 -12.26 0.05
CA ASP A 267 9.14 -12.62 0.88
C ASP A 267 8.66 -13.09 2.26
N PHE A 268 7.94 -12.22 2.96
CA PHE A 268 7.39 -12.51 4.28
C PHE A 268 6.11 -11.71 4.57
N VAL A 269 5.32 -12.24 5.49
CA VAL A 269 4.10 -11.62 6.02
C VAL A 269 4.15 -11.65 7.55
N GLY A 270 3.46 -10.71 8.20
CA GLY A 270 3.37 -10.71 9.64
C GLY A 270 2.35 -9.75 10.22
N ALA A 271 2.38 -9.66 11.55
CA ALA A 271 1.63 -8.72 12.33
C ALA A 271 2.47 -8.21 13.50
N GLU A 272 2.28 -6.95 13.88
CA GLU A 272 3.13 -6.27 14.86
C GLU A 272 2.38 -5.21 15.65
N GLY A 273 2.87 -4.88 16.83
CA GLY A 273 2.61 -3.60 17.48
C GLY A 273 3.76 -2.63 17.17
N ALA A 274 3.43 -1.42 16.70
CA ALA A 274 4.42 -0.47 16.19
C ALA A 274 4.30 0.92 16.80
N GLY A 275 5.44 1.53 17.12
CA GLY A 275 5.55 2.94 17.52
C GLY A 275 5.80 3.12 19.01
N TRP A 276 5.37 4.26 19.54
CA TRP A 276 5.58 4.64 20.94
C TRP A 276 4.67 3.87 21.92
N ALA A 277 5.19 3.60 23.11
CA ALA A 277 4.40 3.17 24.25
C ALA A 277 3.52 4.32 24.81
N THR A 278 2.44 4.03 25.55
CA THR A 278 1.89 2.70 25.84
C THR A 278 0.90 2.27 24.76
N ARG A 279 1.06 1.04 24.27
CA ARG A 279 0.17 0.45 23.25
C ARG A 279 -0.12 -1.01 23.56
N ASP A 280 -1.30 -1.46 23.16
CA ASP A 280 -1.80 -2.80 23.36
C ASP A 280 -2.76 -3.19 22.24
N GLY A 281 -2.37 -4.18 21.44
CA GLY A 281 -3.18 -4.71 20.35
C GLY A 281 -3.05 -6.22 20.25
N LYS A 282 -4.01 -6.86 19.58
CA LYS A 282 -4.01 -8.30 19.37
C LYS A 282 -4.35 -8.70 17.96
N ILE A 283 -3.91 -9.88 17.57
CA ILE A 283 -4.31 -10.57 16.35
C ILE A 283 -4.61 -12.03 16.66
N ARG A 284 -5.66 -12.60 16.07
CA ARG A 284 -6.01 -14.02 16.26
C ARG A 284 -6.12 -14.83 14.97
N PHE A 285 -6.12 -14.13 13.85
CA PHE A 285 -6.22 -14.75 12.54
C PHE A 285 -5.43 -13.92 11.52
N LEU A 286 -4.63 -14.59 10.70
CA LEU A 286 -3.96 -14.01 9.54
C LEU A 286 -3.88 -15.06 8.42
N SER A 287 -4.39 -14.72 7.25
CA SER A 287 -4.46 -15.60 6.07
C SER A 287 -4.12 -14.80 4.81
N ILE A 288 -3.47 -15.46 3.85
CA ILE A 288 -3.29 -14.95 2.48
C ILE A 288 -3.69 -16.05 1.51
N GLN A 289 -4.69 -15.75 0.68
CA GLN A 289 -5.26 -16.71 -0.26
C GLN A 289 -5.04 -16.27 -1.70
N CYS A 290 -4.32 -17.09 -2.46
CA CYS A 290 -4.15 -16.94 -3.91
C CYS A 290 -5.32 -17.63 -4.63
N MET A 291 -6.00 -16.88 -5.50
CA MET A 291 -7.03 -17.41 -6.40
C MET A 291 -6.49 -17.42 -7.82
N GLN A 292 -6.58 -18.55 -8.54
CA GLN A 292 -6.05 -18.72 -9.91
C GLN A 292 -7.16 -18.87 -10.96
#